data_AF-A0A4P9WCU0-F1
#
_entry.id   AF-A0A4P9WCU0-F1
#
_cell.length_a   1.000
_cell.length_b   1.000
_cell.length_c   1.000
_cell.angle_alpha   90.00
_cell.angle_beta   90.00
_cell.angle_gamma   90.00
#
_symmetry.space_group_name_H-M   'P 1'
#
loop_
_entity.id
_entity.type
_entity.pdbx_description
1 polymer ?
#
loop_
_entity_poly.entity_id
_entity_poly.type
_entity_poly.pdbx_seq_one_letter_code
_entity_poly.pdbx_strand_id
1 'polypeptide(L)'
;QGIPAFGCTRLLNASGTVGCQALDQVYGVLYEVNNAADVQSFLTVSGTERYVIVMPLGMLNRPTIAQLRGTGQLSAIILIKDSTTPVPSNFSVATTCPNCQYGLYANQSSSTWHQWNPLGSALASENFDFPIFGLSPQTDGYFQAIGSVREATRANRASGYSNYPLYAMQFDSAMWAAVDSSTCLRRGWCSPIGGISIWSSYSPNITRNDGKPIIIVAAKLDATAFFHDLAVGASSTLTGIVTSLAVADALAKVRGAVSTGYNISNFPKHIVFTHFTGEVWGFAGSQRFVSDISTPFVCRDTSPGPTTNCPLQGAVCVDPCMPDTEFTRLNLNAIESIVEFDSVGGLYLPDPTTAPTIYMHADNPADAGTAALLARFGGTAPPLMFNSSGPVAVTVTPAFNLAAGGVNVRLPPSSAMAFLATRSIPAVVFADYRDQYSNPYFGSEFDDGSTYNDTHVAIMCSLANVTAQALWVSASGNATAPPSV
;
A
#
# COMPACT_ATOMS: atom_id res chain seq x y z
N GLN A 1 21.37 20.71 19.89
CA GLN A 1 20.30 21.18 18.98
C GLN A 1 19.56 19.94 18.48
N GLY A 2 18.23 19.98 18.37
CA GLY A 2 17.48 18.87 17.76
C GLY A 2 17.69 18.84 16.26
N ILE A 3 17.60 17.66 15.65
CA ILE A 3 17.63 17.47 14.19
C ILE A 3 16.31 16.87 13.71
N PRO A 4 15.82 17.23 12.52
CA PRO A 4 14.66 16.55 11.93
C PRO A 4 15.00 15.09 11.62
N ALA A 5 14.09 14.19 11.96
CA ALA A 5 14.24 12.76 11.75
C ALA A 5 12.86 12.08 11.67
N PHE A 6 12.80 10.93 11.02
CA PHE A 6 11.61 10.07 10.97
C PHE A 6 11.73 9.01 12.06
N GLY A 7 10.76 8.95 12.97
CA GLY A 7 10.79 7.98 14.07
C GLY A 7 10.13 6.67 13.67
N CYS A 8 10.74 5.53 14.02
CA CYS A 8 10.01 4.27 14.06
C CYS A 8 9.00 4.32 15.23
N THR A 9 7.73 4.05 14.94
CA THR A 9 6.63 4.18 15.90
C THR A 9 6.11 2.83 16.39
N ARG A 10 5.49 2.82 17.58
CA ARG A 10 4.85 1.62 18.13
C ARG A 10 3.44 1.45 17.56
N LEU A 11 3.17 0.25 17.03
CA LEU A 11 1.84 -0.20 16.63
C LEU A 11 1.41 -1.38 17.49
N LEU A 12 0.11 -1.66 17.52
CA LEU A 12 -0.48 -2.72 18.33
C LEU A 12 -1.39 -3.59 17.48
N ASN A 13 -1.48 -4.86 17.85
CA ASN A 13 -2.49 -5.78 17.35
C ASN A 13 -3.25 -6.39 18.54
N ALA A 14 -4.09 -7.39 18.29
CA ALA A 14 -4.89 -8.04 19.34
C ALA A 14 -4.04 -8.82 20.36
N SER A 15 -2.81 -9.19 19.99
CA SER A 15 -1.92 -10.08 20.75
C SER A 15 -0.67 -9.42 21.32
N GLY A 16 -0.36 -8.17 20.94
CA GLY A 16 0.93 -7.58 21.27
C GLY A 16 1.20 -6.24 20.60
N THR A 17 2.49 -5.88 20.61
CA THR A 17 3.03 -4.65 20.03
C THR A 17 4.13 -4.96 19.01
N VAL A 18 4.26 -4.09 18.01
CA VAL A 18 5.35 -4.07 17.02
C VAL A 18 5.90 -2.65 16.88
N GLY A 19 7.02 -2.50 16.18
CA GLY A 19 7.72 -1.21 16.02
C GLY A 19 8.62 -0.87 17.21
N CYS A 20 8.95 0.40 17.37
CA CYS A 20 10.01 0.84 18.28
C CYS A 20 9.49 1.63 19.48
N GLN A 21 10.18 1.52 20.61
CA GLN A 21 10.02 2.41 21.77
C GLN A 21 11.27 2.38 22.65
N ALA A 22 11.57 3.52 23.28
CA ALA A 22 12.37 3.57 24.50
C ALA A 22 11.55 4.26 25.60
N LEU A 23 11.42 3.64 26.78
CA LEU A 23 10.65 4.21 27.90
C LEU A 23 11.36 5.42 28.51
N ASP A 24 12.67 5.32 28.63
CA ASP A 24 13.54 6.38 29.15
C ASP A 24 14.28 7.07 28.01
N GLN A 25 14.82 8.25 28.30
CA GLN A 25 15.74 8.93 27.40
C GLN A 25 16.99 8.07 27.24
N VAL A 26 17.32 7.71 26.00
CA VAL A 26 18.52 6.95 25.68
C VAL A 26 19.55 7.85 25.04
N TYR A 27 20.83 7.60 25.34
CA TYR A 27 21.94 8.33 24.75
C TYR A 27 23.09 7.39 24.43
N GLY A 28 23.96 7.80 23.51
CA GLY A 28 25.17 7.05 23.22
C GLY A 28 26.11 7.78 22.25
N VAL A 29 27.37 7.34 22.24
CA VAL A 29 28.41 7.84 21.35
C VAL A 29 28.07 7.43 19.92
N LEU A 30 28.15 8.36 18.97
CA LEU A 30 27.89 8.07 17.56
C LEU A 30 28.98 7.15 16.99
N TYR A 31 28.58 6.03 16.39
CA TYR A 31 29.47 5.04 15.78
C TYR A 31 29.03 4.77 14.34
N GLU A 32 29.96 4.93 13.39
CA GLU A 32 29.68 4.76 11.96
C GLU A 32 29.80 3.28 11.54
N VAL A 33 28.79 2.77 10.83
CA VAL A 33 28.82 1.46 10.19
C VAL A 33 28.37 1.61 8.73
N ASN A 34 29.31 1.52 7.78
CA ASN A 34 29.00 1.71 6.36
C ASN A 34 28.92 0.38 5.58
N ASN A 35 29.43 -0.71 6.16
CA ASN A 35 29.49 -2.01 5.50
C ASN A 35 29.63 -3.15 6.53
N ALA A 36 29.61 -4.40 6.05
CA ALA A 36 29.71 -5.59 6.90
C ALA A 36 31.03 -5.66 7.71
N ALA A 37 32.14 -5.12 7.23
CA ALA A 37 33.40 -5.11 7.97
C ALA A 37 33.37 -4.12 9.14
N ASP A 38 32.68 -2.98 9.00
CA ASP A 38 32.45 -2.06 10.10
C ASP A 38 31.53 -2.69 11.17
N VAL A 39 30.55 -3.50 10.78
CA VAL A 39 29.74 -4.31 11.73
C VAL A 39 30.66 -5.24 12.52
N GLN A 40 31.50 -6.03 11.85
CA GLN A 40 32.43 -6.94 12.55
C GLN A 40 33.38 -6.17 13.49
N SER A 41 33.83 -4.99 13.08
CA SER A 41 34.67 -4.13 13.91
C SER A 41 33.92 -3.69 15.18
N PHE A 42 32.65 -3.28 15.06
CA PHE A 42 31.81 -2.94 16.21
C PHE A 42 31.61 -4.12 17.19
N LEU A 43 31.48 -5.35 16.68
CA LEU A 43 31.32 -6.54 17.53
C LEU A 43 32.55 -6.83 18.41
N THR A 44 33.72 -6.27 18.07
CA THR A 44 34.94 -6.40 18.87
C THR A 44 35.14 -5.27 19.86
N VAL A 45 34.28 -4.25 19.84
CA VAL A 45 34.32 -3.15 20.81
C VAL A 45 34.06 -3.73 22.20
N SER A 46 34.91 -3.35 23.14
CA SER A 46 34.83 -3.74 24.55
C SER A 46 34.75 -2.49 25.40
N GLY A 47 34.14 -2.60 26.58
CA GLY A 47 33.89 -1.45 27.45
C GLY A 47 32.45 -1.38 27.92
N THR A 48 32.13 -0.29 28.62
CA THR A 48 30.78 -0.05 29.20
C THR A 48 30.01 1.04 28.46
N GLU A 49 30.66 1.64 27.46
CA GLU A 49 30.13 2.70 26.63
C GLU A 49 28.95 2.19 25.80
N ARG A 50 28.02 3.11 25.62
CA ARG A 50 26.75 2.92 24.94
C ARG A 50 26.84 3.64 23.60
N TYR A 51 26.52 2.95 22.51
CA TYR A 51 26.70 3.48 21.15
C TYR A 51 25.39 3.65 20.40
N VAL A 52 25.36 4.67 19.56
CA VAL A 52 24.32 4.94 18.58
C VAL A 52 24.90 4.59 17.21
N ILE A 53 24.35 3.55 16.59
CA ILE A 53 24.85 3.06 15.30
C ILE A 53 24.27 3.91 14.19
N VAL A 54 25.12 4.52 13.38
CA VAL A 54 24.75 5.27 12.18
C VAL A 54 25.10 4.44 10.96
N MET A 55 24.11 4.03 10.19
CA MET A 55 24.31 3.16 9.02
C MET A 55 23.36 3.48 7.85
N PRO A 56 23.70 3.07 6.61
CA PRO A 56 22.77 3.12 5.49
C PRO A 56 21.48 2.34 5.76
N LEU A 57 20.34 2.87 5.31
CA LEU A 57 19.03 2.21 5.45
C LEU A 57 19.03 0.79 4.87
N GLY A 58 19.69 0.57 3.73
CA GLY A 58 19.78 -0.74 3.07
C GLY A 58 20.52 -1.81 3.90
N MET A 59 21.22 -1.46 4.97
CA MET A 59 21.84 -2.42 5.90
C MET A 59 20.88 -2.88 7.00
N LEU A 60 19.69 -2.31 7.12
CA LEU A 60 18.71 -2.68 8.14
C LEU A 60 18.14 -4.07 7.83
N ASN A 61 18.52 -5.07 8.63
CA ASN A 61 17.97 -6.42 8.56
C ASN A 61 18.08 -7.12 9.93
N ARG A 62 17.30 -8.19 10.12
CA ARG A 62 17.24 -8.92 11.40
C ARG A 62 18.60 -9.47 11.84
N PRO A 63 19.41 -10.14 10.98
CA PRO A 63 20.76 -10.58 11.37
C PRO A 63 21.65 -9.44 11.88
N THR A 64 21.72 -8.31 11.18
CA THR A 64 22.52 -7.16 11.57
C THR A 64 22.05 -6.60 12.91
N ILE A 65 20.73 -6.42 13.11
CA ILE A 65 20.19 -5.94 14.39
C ILE A 65 20.51 -6.90 15.53
N ALA A 66 20.34 -8.21 15.32
CA ALA A 66 20.64 -9.23 16.33
C ALA A 66 22.13 -9.22 16.73
N GLN A 67 23.03 -9.08 15.75
CA GLN A 67 24.47 -8.95 15.99
C GLN A 67 24.78 -7.69 16.82
N LEU A 68 24.26 -6.52 16.40
CA LEU A 68 24.49 -5.25 17.11
C LEU A 68 23.91 -5.28 18.53
N ARG A 69 22.72 -5.86 18.73
CA ARG A 69 22.08 -5.99 20.04
C ARG A 69 22.83 -6.97 20.94
N GLY A 70 23.39 -8.03 20.38
CA GLY A 70 24.13 -9.07 21.09
C GLY A 70 25.38 -8.57 21.81
N THR A 71 25.91 -7.40 21.45
CA THR A 71 27.05 -6.78 22.15
C THR A 71 26.67 -6.22 23.52
N GLY A 72 25.38 -5.94 23.77
CA GLY A 72 24.93 -5.20 24.96
C GLY A 72 25.28 -3.71 24.95
N GLN A 73 25.95 -3.21 23.91
CA GLN A 73 26.41 -1.82 23.81
C GLN A 73 25.53 -0.94 22.90
N LEU A 74 24.62 -1.54 22.12
CA LEU A 74 23.69 -0.83 21.24
C LEU A 74 22.62 -0.04 22.02
N SER A 75 22.51 1.27 21.75
CA SER A 75 21.53 2.17 22.37
C SER A 75 20.42 2.64 21.47
N ALA A 76 20.76 2.97 20.22
CA ALA A 76 19.82 3.41 19.21
C ALA A 76 20.44 3.20 17.83
N ILE A 77 19.62 3.30 16.79
CA ILE A 77 20.06 3.23 15.40
C ILE A 77 19.59 4.49 14.68
N ILE A 78 20.50 5.09 13.90
CA ILE A 78 20.19 6.11 12.89
C ILE A 78 20.41 5.48 11.51
N LEU A 79 19.37 5.51 10.70
CA LEU A 79 19.38 5.02 9.32
C LEU A 79 19.45 6.19 8.37
N ILE A 80 20.40 6.17 7.44
CA ILE A 80 20.54 7.22 6.42
C ILE A 80 20.14 6.66 5.06
N LYS A 81 19.25 7.36 4.36
CA LYS A 81 18.91 7.12 2.95
C LYS A 81 19.14 8.41 2.17
N ASP A 82 20.22 8.50 1.41
CA ASP A 82 20.50 9.62 0.50
C ASP A 82 21.19 9.14 -0.79
N SER A 83 21.54 10.08 -1.68
CA SER A 83 22.20 9.77 -2.96
C SER A 83 23.62 9.19 -2.82
N THR A 84 24.21 9.21 -1.63
CA THR A 84 25.55 8.67 -1.37
C THR A 84 25.53 7.27 -0.77
N THR A 85 24.39 6.84 -0.23
CA THR A 85 24.20 5.47 0.26
C THR A 85 23.81 4.53 -0.88
N PRO A 86 24.40 3.32 -0.95
CA PRO A 86 24.01 2.34 -1.96
C PRO A 86 22.53 1.98 -1.84
N VAL A 87 21.82 1.99 -2.97
CA VAL A 87 20.47 1.43 -3.04
C VAL A 87 20.59 -0.09 -3.06
N PRO A 88 19.99 -0.82 -2.10
CA PRO A 88 20.03 -2.28 -2.09
C PRO A 88 19.28 -2.83 -3.31
N SER A 89 19.66 -4.00 -3.82
CA SER A 89 18.96 -4.60 -4.97
C SER A 89 17.51 -4.99 -4.67
N ASN A 90 17.20 -5.21 -3.39
CA ASN A 90 15.86 -5.46 -2.87
C ASN A 90 15.83 -5.06 -1.40
N PHE A 91 14.65 -4.64 -0.93
CA PHE A 91 14.43 -4.28 0.46
C PHE A 91 12.93 -4.24 0.77
N SER A 92 12.42 -5.24 1.48
CA SER A 92 11.01 -5.25 1.92
C SER A 92 10.93 -5.55 3.41
N VAL A 93 10.29 -4.66 4.17
CA VAL A 93 10.04 -4.87 5.61
C VAL A 93 8.71 -5.58 5.88
N ALA A 94 7.89 -5.76 4.85
CA ALA A 94 6.65 -6.53 4.92
C ALA A 94 6.93 -8.03 5.10
N THR A 95 5.88 -8.79 5.44
CA THR A 95 5.93 -10.25 5.47
C THR A 95 6.01 -10.81 4.05
N THR A 96 6.31 -12.11 3.96
CA THR A 96 6.35 -12.81 2.68
C THR A 96 4.98 -13.04 2.05
N CYS A 97 3.93 -12.91 2.86
CA CYS A 97 2.53 -12.98 2.47
C CYS A 97 1.76 -11.85 3.18
N PRO A 98 1.77 -10.63 2.63
CA PRO A 98 1.09 -9.49 3.23
C PRO A 98 -0.41 -9.75 3.40
N ASN A 99 -0.98 -9.43 4.57
CA ASN A 99 -2.41 -9.58 4.89
C ASN A 99 -3.04 -10.98 4.72
N CYS A 100 -2.27 -12.04 4.50
CA CYS A 100 -2.84 -13.36 4.23
C CYS A 100 -3.67 -13.92 5.38
N GLN A 101 -3.37 -13.53 6.62
CA GLN A 101 -4.16 -13.84 7.82
C GLN A 101 -5.51 -13.12 7.90
N TYR A 102 -5.78 -12.15 7.03
CA TYR A 102 -7.02 -11.36 7.00
C TYR A 102 -7.80 -11.53 5.69
N GLY A 103 -7.23 -12.21 4.70
CA GLY A 103 -7.81 -12.37 3.37
C GLY A 103 -8.79 -13.55 3.26
N LEU A 104 -9.25 -13.80 2.03
CA LEU A 104 -10.20 -14.87 1.70
C LEU A 104 -9.72 -16.27 2.11
N TYR A 105 -8.40 -16.47 2.19
CA TYR A 105 -7.75 -17.76 2.48
C TYR A 105 -7.21 -17.86 3.91
N ALA A 106 -7.62 -16.95 4.81
CA ALA A 106 -7.13 -16.89 6.19
C ALA A 106 -7.42 -18.17 7.01
N ASN A 107 -8.43 -18.95 6.62
CA ASN A 107 -8.77 -20.22 7.27
C ASN A 107 -7.83 -21.39 6.90
N GLN A 108 -6.97 -21.20 5.90
CA GLN A 108 -5.98 -22.20 5.50
C GLN A 108 -4.75 -22.14 6.43
N SER A 109 -3.95 -23.21 6.43
CA SER A 109 -2.67 -23.19 7.14
C SER A 109 -1.77 -22.10 6.57
N SER A 110 -1.06 -21.37 7.44
CA SER A 110 -0.10 -20.35 7.00
C SER A 110 0.98 -20.91 6.08
N SER A 111 1.29 -22.21 6.20
CA SER A 111 2.24 -22.93 5.35
C SER A 111 1.76 -23.14 3.90
N THR A 112 0.46 -22.98 3.63
CA THR A 112 -0.11 -23.13 2.28
C THR A 112 -0.37 -21.80 1.60
N TRP A 113 -0.17 -20.68 2.32
CA TRP A 113 -0.31 -19.37 1.71
C TRP A 113 0.75 -19.15 0.65
N HIS A 114 0.31 -18.62 -0.49
CA HIS A 114 1.19 -18.28 -1.59
C HIS A 114 2.12 -17.12 -1.21
N GLN A 115 3.41 -17.25 -1.47
CA GLN A 115 4.42 -16.27 -1.07
C GLN A 115 4.52 -15.17 -2.13
N TRP A 116 3.59 -14.21 -2.10
CA TRP A 116 3.54 -13.09 -3.04
C TRP A 116 4.78 -12.19 -2.97
N ASN A 117 5.37 -12.05 -1.78
CA ASN A 117 6.53 -11.19 -1.53
C ASN A 117 7.71 -12.00 -0.96
N PRO A 118 8.37 -12.87 -1.74
CA PRO A 118 9.44 -13.74 -1.21
C PRO A 118 10.64 -12.97 -0.63
N LEU A 119 10.78 -11.69 -0.98
CA LEU A 119 11.83 -10.77 -0.47
C LEU A 119 11.45 -10.11 0.86
N GLY A 120 10.25 -10.39 1.38
CA GLY A 120 9.76 -9.85 2.64
C GLY A 120 10.55 -10.33 3.85
N SER A 121 11.18 -9.40 4.58
CA SER A 121 11.95 -9.70 5.79
C SER A 121 11.09 -9.79 7.05
N ALA A 122 9.82 -9.41 6.99
CA ALA A 122 8.91 -9.26 8.12
C ALA A 122 9.46 -8.34 9.24
N LEU A 123 10.38 -7.43 8.92
CA LEU A 123 10.98 -6.52 9.89
C LEU A 123 9.96 -5.56 10.52
N ALA A 124 8.94 -5.13 9.77
CA ALA A 124 7.86 -4.28 10.27
C ALA A 124 6.99 -4.97 11.34
N SER A 125 7.08 -6.29 11.46
CA SER A 125 6.38 -7.08 12.48
C SER A 125 7.20 -7.34 13.74
N GLU A 126 8.43 -6.82 13.82
CA GLU A 126 9.28 -6.96 15.00
C GLU A 126 9.01 -5.88 16.04
N ASN A 127 9.35 -6.18 17.30
CA ASN A 127 9.26 -5.26 18.42
C ASN A 127 10.68 -4.88 18.88
N PHE A 128 11.01 -3.60 18.80
CA PHE A 128 12.30 -3.05 19.19
C PHE A 128 12.15 -2.28 20.50
N ASP A 129 12.99 -2.64 21.48
CA ASP A 129 13.10 -2.00 22.80
C ASP A 129 14.13 -0.86 22.84
N PHE A 130 14.51 -0.37 21.67
CA PHE A 130 15.40 0.78 21.47
C PHE A 130 14.90 1.63 20.30
N PRO A 131 15.27 2.92 20.24
CA PRO A 131 14.83 3.80 19.18
C PRO A 131 15.57 3.52 17.88
N ILE A 132 14.83 3.63 16.77
CA ILE A 132 15.36 3.62 15.42
C ILE A 132 14.81 4.86 14.72
N PHE A 133 15.69 5.71 14.21
CA PHE A 133 15.32 6.94 13.51
C PHE A 133 15.93 6.96 12.11
N GLY A 134 15.17 7.48 11.15
CA GLY A 134 15.56 7.63 9.75
C GLY A 134 15.89 9.08 9.40
N LEU A 135 16.93 9.27 8.61
CA LEU A 135 17.28 10.52 7.98
C LEU A 135 17.23 10.32 6.47
N SER A 136 16.28 11.00 5.83
CA SER A 136 16.11 11.02 4.38
C SER A 136 15.97 12.47 3.91
N PRO A 137 16.68 12.90 2.86
CA PRO A 137 16.74 14.30 2.45
C PRO A 137 15.44 14.75 1.75
N GLN A 138 14.43 15.08 2.55
CA GLN A 138 13.15 15.62 2.05
C GLN A 138 13.16 17.15 1.91
N THR A 139 13.87 17.84 2.81
CA THR A 139 14.01 19.30 2.85
C THR A 139 15.42 19.68 3.28
N ASP A 140 15.79 20.95 3.14
CA ASP A 140 17.10 21.49 3.54
C ASP A 140 17.48 21.14 4.99
N GLY A 141 16.49 21.09 5.89
CA GLY A 141 16.71 20.69 7.29
C GLY A 141 17.22 19.25 7.43
N TYR A 142 16.70 18.32 6.63
CA TYR A 142 17.17 16.93 6.62
C TYR A 142 18.56 16.81 5.99
N PHE A 143 18.86 17.59 4.94
CA PHE A 143 20.21 17.64 4.36
C PHE A 143 21.25 18.10 5.39
N GLN A 144 20.95 19.16 6.14
CA GLN A 144 21.80 19.66 7.22
C GLN A 144 21.97 18.61 8.33
N ALA A 145 20.87 17.95 8.74
CA ALA A 145 20.91 16.88 9.73
C ALA A 145 21.86 15.73 9.31
N ILE A 146 21.74 15.25 8.08
CA ILE A 146 22.60 14.19 7.53
C ILE A 146 24.08 14.64 7.54
N GLY A 147 24.35 15.88 7.11
CA GLY A 147 25.70 16.46 7.12
C GLY A 147 26.31 16.51 8.52
N SER A 148 25.56 17.05 9.50
CA SER A 148 26.01 17.15 10.89
C SER A 148 26.25 15.79 11.53
N VAL A 149 25.38 14.80 11.28
CA VAL A 149 25.58 13.44 11.81
C VAL A 149 26.83 12.80 11.23
N ARG A 150 27.07 12.94 9.93
CA ARG A 150 28.27 12.41 9.27
C ARG A 150 29.56 13.08 9.74
N GLU A 151 29.53 14.40 9.96
CA GLU A 151 30.69 15.11 10.50
C GLU A 151 31.02 14.61 11.91
N ALA A 152 30.01 14.47 12.76
CA ALA A 152 30.16 13.97 14.12
C ALA A 152 30.66 12.52 14.17
N THR A 153 30.14 11.62 13.34
CA THR A 153 30.61 10.23 13.28
C THR A 153 32.05 10.13 12.78
N ARG A 154 32.44 10.92 11.78
CA ARG A 154 33.82 10.99 11.27
C ARG A 154 34.79 11.49 12.33
N ALA A 155 34.41 12.52 13.10
CA ALA A 155 35.23 13.02 14.19
C ALA A 155 35.45 11.95 15.28
N ASN A 156 34.40 11.23 15.67
CA ASN A 156 34.51 10.12 16.63
C ASN A 156 35.42 8.99 16.11
N ARG A 157 35.29 8.64 14.83
CA ARG A 157 36.12 7.64 14.17
C ARG A 157 37.59 8.04 14.16
N ALA A 158 37.89 9.31 13.83
CA ALA A 158 39.25 9.85 13.84
C ALA A 158 39.88 9.85 15.25
N SER A 159 39.06 10.02 16.28
CA SER A 159 39.45 9.90 17.69
C SER A 159 39.58 8.45 18.18
N GLY A 160 39.35 7.45 17.33
CA GLY A 160 39.36 6.03 17.72
C GLY A 160 38.27 5.67 18.75
N TYR A 161 37.15 6.41 18.75
CA TYR A 161 35.99 6.24 19.64
C TYR A 161 36.28 6.25 21.15
N SER A 162 37.48 6.66 21.57
CA SER A 162 37.97 6.61 22.95
C SER A 162 38.63 7.92 23.39
N ASN A 163 39.22 8.68 22.45
CA ASN A 163 39.84 9.96 22.75
C ASN A 163 38.78 11.07 22.83
N TYR A 164 38.63 11.67 24.01
CA TYR A 164 37.71 12.78 24.24
C TYR A 164 38.23 14.10 23.65
N PRO A 165 37.33 14.99 23.19
CA PRO A 165 35.87 14.91 23.26
C PRO A 165 35.23 14.02 22.16
N LEU A 166 34.13 13.34 22.52
CA LEU A 166 33.32 12.52 21.59
C LEU A 166 31.93 13.14 21.42
N TYR A 167 31.36 12.98 20.23
CA TYR A 167 29.99 13.34 19.91
C TYR A 167 29.04 12.21 20.27
N ALA A 168 27.97 12.55 20.99
CA ALA A 168 26.91 11.63 21.36
C ALA A 168 25.56 12.19 20.92
N MET A 169 24.56 11.31 20.81
CA MET A 169 23.18 11.70 20.54
C MET A 169 22.25 11.13 21.59
N GLN A 170 21.23 11.92 21.93
CA GLN A 170 20.14 11.55 22.81
C GLN A 170 18.85 11.40 22.01
N PHE A 171 18.02 10.43 22.37
CA PHE A 171 16.73 10.15 21.74
C PHE A 171 15.61 10.19 22.75
N ASP A 172 14.47 10.72 22.31
CA ASP A 172 13.20 10.64 23.00
C ASP A 172 12.21 9.90 22.08
N SER A 173 11.72 8.75 22.54
CA SER A 173 10.82 7.89 21.77
C SER A 173 9.88 7.10 22.68
N ALA A 174 9.48 7.73 23.79
CA ALA A 174 8.50 7.16 24.70
C ALA A 174 7.12 7.12 24.04
N MET A 175 6.64 5.91 23.75
CA MET A 175 5.29 5.67 23.24
C MET A 175 4.37 5.27 24.40
N TRP A 176 3.21 5.91 24.53
CA TRP A 176 2.28 5.63 25.64
C TRP A 176 1.59 4.28 25.51
N ALA A 177 1.45 3.79 24.28
CA ALA A 177 0.76 2.54 23.99
C ALA A 177 1.58 1.31 24.41
N ALA A 178 0.93 0.36 25.09
CA ALA A 178 1.58 -0.83 25.62
C ALA A 178 0.64 -2.05 25.65
N VAL A 179 1.24 -3.23 25.77
CA VAL A 179 0.58 -4.54 25.87
C VAL A 179 -0.12 -4.98 24.59
N ASP A 180 -1.34 -4.49 24.34
CA ASP A 180 -2.18 -4.89 23.21
C ASP A 180 -3.21 -3.78 22.88
N SER A 181 -3.89 -3.93 21.75
CA SER A 181 -4.85 -2.93 21.27
C SER A 181 -6.04 -2.73 22.24
N SER A 182 -6.54 -3.80 22.85
CA SER A 182 -7.69 -3.74 23.76
C SER A 182 -7.37 -2.95 25.04
N THR A 183 -6.20 -3.21 25.62
CA THR A 183 -5.68 -2.52 26.80
C THR A 183 -5.39 -1.06 26.51
N CYS A 184 -4.77 -0.79 25.38
CA CYS A 184 -4.41 0.55 24.98
C CYS A 184 -5.64 1.44 24.70
N LEU A 185 -6.63 0.95 23.93
CA LEU A 185 -7.87 1.67 23.65
C LEU A 185 -8.68 1.92 24.92
N ARG A 186 -8.77 0.94 25.82
CA ARG A 186 -9.45 1.08 27.12
C ARG A 186 -8.86 2.19 27.99
N ARG A 187 -7.56 2.46 27.86
CA ARG A 187 -6.84 3.51 28.60
C ARG A 187 -6.79 4.86 27.87
N GLY A 188 -7.23 4.93 26.62
CA GLY A 188 -7.13 6.14 25.80
C GLY A 188 -5.69 6.52 25.44
N TRP A 189 -4.79 5.54 25.28
CA TRP A 189 -3.36 5.76 25.00
C TRP A 189 -2.96 5.51 23.54
N CYS A 190 -3.92 5.14 22.69
CA CYS A 190 -3.75 5.00 21.25
C CYS A 190 -5.07 5.23 20.53
N SER A 191 -4.96 5.34 19.21
CA SER A 191 -6.08 5.44 18.28
C SER A 191 -6.08 4.24 17.32
N PRO A 192 -7.24 3.80 16.83
CA PRO A 192 -7.32 2.85 15.73
C PRO A 192 -6.61 3.39 14.48
N ILE A 193 -5.90 2.52 13.76
CA ILE A 193 -5.34 2.84 12.45
C ILE A 193 -6.48 2.81 11.43
N GLY A 194 -6.54 3.80 10.55
CA GLY A 194 -7.53 3.87 9.48
C GLY A 194 -7.49 5.21 8.77
N GLY A 195 -8.54 5.48 8.01
CA GLY A 195 -8.71 6.72 7.26
C GLY A 195 -10.10 6.79 6.62
N ILE A 196 -10.23 7.62 5.60
CA ILE A 196 -11.46 7.74 4.82
C ILE A 196 -11.27 7.11 3.44
N SER A 197 -12.02 6.04 3.17
CA SER A 197 -12.16 5.49 1.82
C SER A 197 -13.07 6.40 0.98
N ILE A 198 -12.84 6.43 -0.33
CA ILE A 198 -13.57 7.31 -1.25
C ILE A 198 -14.31 6.44 -2.26
N TRP A 199 -15.55 6.79 -2.59
CA TRP A 199 -16.26 6.16 -3.69
C TRP A 199 -16.97 7.19 -4.57
N SER A 200 -17.24 6.84 -5.82
CA SER A 200 -17.96 7.71 -6.76
C SER A 200 -18.68 6.91 -7.85
N SER A 201 -19.66 7.54 -8.50
CA SER A 201 -20.36 6.98 -9.66
C SER A 201 -20.80 8.06 -10.63
N TYR A 202 -20.92 7.72 -11.92
CA TYR A 202 -21.55 8.61 -12.91
C TYR A 202 -23.08 8.62 -12.83
N SER A 203 -23.68 7.76 -12.01
CA SER A 203 -25.12 7.63 -11.87
C SER A 203 -25.62 8.53 -10.74
N PRO A 204 -26.11 9.75 -11.03
CA PRO A 204 -26.52 10.70 -9.98
C PRO A 204 -27.73 10.22 -9.19
N ASN A 205 -28.53 9.32 -9.76
CA ASN A 205 -29.77 8.82 -9.18
C ASN A 205 -29.67 7.34 -8.80
N ILE A 206 -28.47 6.83 -8.48
CA ILE A 206 -28.33 5.46 -7.97
C ILE A 206 -29.18 5.29 -6.71
N THR A 207 -29.96 4.22 -6.66
CA THR A 207 -30.75 3.86 -5.47
C THR A 207 -30.58 2.40 -5.14
N ARG A 208 -30.76 2.05 -3.88
CA ARG A 208 -30.45 0.71 -3.35
C ARG A 208 -31.12 -0.45 -4.10
N ASN A 209 -32.29 -0.20 -4.69
CA ASN A 209 -33.13 -1.21 -5.33
C ASN A 209 -33.69 -0.73 -6.69
N ASP A 210 -32.92 0.04 -7.48
CA ASP A 210 -33.34 0.41 -8.85
C ASP A 210 -33.26 -0.75 -9.86
N GLY A 211 -32.78 -1.93 -9.44
CA GLY A 211 -32.70 -3.14 -10.26
C GLY A 211 -31.53 -3.16 -11.24
N LYS A 212 -30.63 -2.16 -11.20
CA LYS A 212 -29.45 -2.12 -12.05
C LYS A 212 -28.27 -2.83 -11.41
N PRO A 213 -27.56 -3.72 -12.13
CA PRO A 213 -26.32 -4.30 -11.63
C PRO A 213 -25.22 -3.25 -11.45
N ILE A 214 -24.28 -3.49 -10.53
CA ILE A 214 -23.16 -2.60 -10.20
C ILE A 214 -21.83 -3.26 -10.58
N ILE A 215 -20.98 -2.56 -11.33
CA ILE A 215 -19.59 -2.93 -11.57
C ILE A 215 -18.71 -2.08 -10.64
N ILE A 216 -17.94 -2.74 -9.76
CA ILE A 216 -16.96 -2.07 -8.90
C ILE A 216 -15.64 -1.93 -9.65
N VAL A 217 -15.07 -0.73 -9.64
CA VAL A 217 -13.68 -0.47 -10.05
C VAL A 217 -12.91 -0.02 -8.82
N ALA A 218 -11.97 -0.83 -8.34
CA ALA A 218 -11.29 -0.65 -7.08
C ALA A 218 -9.78 -0.37 -7.23
N ALA A 219 -9.23 0.37 -6.27
CA ALA A 219 -7.80 0.45 -6.00
C ALA A 219 -7.59 0.77 -4.52
N LYS A 220 -6.43 0.45 -3.95
CA LYS A 220 -6.07 0.87 -2.58
C LYS A 220 -5.43 2.26 -2.57
N LEU A 221 -5.57 2.98 -1.47
CA LEU A 221 -5.08 4.36 -1.24
C LEU A 221 -3.84 4.42 -0.38
N ASP A 222 -3.53 3.35 0.34
CA ASP A 222 -2.49 3.33 1.35
C ASP A 222 -1.35 2.36 1.01
N ALA A 223 -0.16 2.77 1.43
CA ALA A 223 1.08 2.01 1.39
C ALA A 223 1.65 1.89 2.81
N THR A 224 2.75 1.16 2.96
CA THR A 224 3.48 1.06 4.22
C THR A 224 4.98 1.12 3.98
N ALA A 225 5.73 1.43 5.03
CA ALA A 225 7.18 1.46 5.09
C ALA A 225 7.62 1.28 6.55
N PHE A 226 8.93 1.13 6.80
CA PHE A 226 9.44 1.04 8.18
C PHE A 226 9.25 2.37 8.93
N PHE A 227 9.52 3.47 8.25
CA PHE A 227 9.13 4.82 8.65
C PHE A 227 7.85 5.22 7.90
N HIS A 228 6.71 5.23 8.60
CA HIS A 228 5.40 5.43 7.96
C HIS A 228 5.26 6.77 7.22
N ASP A 229 5.99 7.81 7.64
CA ASP A 229 6.03 9.11 6.94
C ASP A 229 6.68 9.05 5.55
N LEU A 230 7.44 7.99 5.27
CA LEU A 230 8.14 7.75 4.00
C LEU A 230 7.46 6.67 3.14
N ALA A 231 6.23 6.27 3.49
CA ALA A 231 5.45 5.27 2.77
C ALA A 231 4.83 5.81 1.47
N VAL A 232 5.66 6.06 0.45
CA VAL A 232 5.20 6.54 -0.86
C VAL A 232 4.40 5.48 -1.62
N GLY A 233 4.91 4.25 -1.70
CA GLY A 233 4.23 3.14 -2.36
C GLY A 233 4.01 3.35 -3.86
N ALA A 234 5.05 3.79 -4.57
CA ALA A 234 4.95 4.17 -5.98
C ALA A 234 4.39 3.06 -6.86
N SER A 235 5.01 1.88 -6.87
CA SER A 235 4.50 0.73 -7.62
C SER A 235 3.32 0.10 -6.91
N SER A 236 3.44 -0.12 -5.59
CA SER A 236 2.47 -0.90 -4.83
C SER A 236 1.07 -0.26 -4.74
N THR A 237 0.97 1.07 -4.79
CA THR A 237 -0.29 1.80 -4.52
C THR A 237 -0.58 2.86 -5.58
N LEU A 238 0.37 3.74 -5.88
CA LEU A 238 0.10 4.89 -6.76
C LEU A 238 -0.27 4.47 -8.19
N THR A 239 0.34 3.41 -8.73
CA THR A 239 0.03 2.95 -10.10
C THR A 239 -1.42 2.50 -10.25
N GLY A 240 -1.97 1.79 -9.26
CA GLY A 240 -3.36 1.37 -9.24
C GLY A 240 -4.34 2.54 -9.16
N ILE A 241 -4.06 3.52 -8.28
CA ILE A 241 -4.86 4.75 -8.16
C ILE A 241 -4.85 5.54 -9.48
N VAL A 242 -3.65 5.80 -10.03
CA VAL A 242 -3.50 6.58 -11.28
C VAL A 242 -4.24 5.91 -12.43
N THR A 243 -4.13 4.59 -12.56
CA THR A 243 -4.83 3.83 -13.60
C THR A 243 -6.35 3.89 -13.42
N SER A 244 -6.84 3.67 -12.20
CA SER A 244 -8.28 3.78 -11.87
C SER A 244 -8.84 5.18 -12.18
N LEU A 245 -8.12 6.24 -11.83
CA LEU A 245 -8.49 7.61 -12.15
C LEU A 245 -8.44 7.90 -13.64
N ALA A 246 -7.46 7.35 -14.37
CA ALA A 246 -7.39 7.49 -15.83
C ALA A 246 -8.56 6.79 -16.53
N VAL A 247 -9.00 5.62 -16.04
CA VAL A 247 -10.23 4.96 -16.50
C VAL A 247 -11.45 5.85 -16.27
N ALA A 248 -11.54 6.46 -15.09
CA ALA A 248 -12.62 7.39 -14.79
C ALA A 248 -12.57 8.65 -15.68
N ASP A 249 -11.39 9.21 -15.95
CA ASP A 249 -11.27 10.36 -16.83
C ASP A 249 -11.68 10.03 -18.28
N ALA A 250 -11.25 8.87 -18.79
CA ALA A 250 -11.63 8.34 -20.10
C ALA A 250 -13.15 8.21 -20.24
N LEU A 251 -13.80 7.50 -19.31
CA LEU A 251 -15.26 7.34 -19.30
C LEU A 251 -16.01 8.68 -19.12
N ALA A 252 -15.45 9.64 -18.38
CA ALA A 252 -16.04 10.96 -18.20
C ALA A 252 -16.04 11.79 -19.49
N LYS A 253 -15.05 11.63 -20.38
CA LYS A 253 -15.03 12.34 -21.68
C LYS A 253 -16.17 11.92 -22.60
N VAL A 254 -16.65 10.69 -22.45
CA VAL A 254 -17.82 10.17 -23.20
C VAL A 254 -19.14 10.65 -22.59
N ARG A 255 -19.15 11.05 -21.30
CA ARG A 255 -20.35 11.57 -20.61
C ARG A 255 -20.92 12.83 -21.26
N GLY A 256 -20.07 13.67 -21.87
CA GLY A 256 -20.44 14.98 -22.43
C GLY A 256 -20.52 15.04 -23.96
N ALA A 257 -20.21 13.95 -24.67
CA ALA A 257 -20.19 13.94 -26.13
C ALA A 257 -21.62 13.82 -26.69
N VAL A 258 -22.33 14.96 -26.74
CA VAL A 258 -23.66 15.13 -27.37
C VAL A 258 -23.71 14.54 -28.79
N SER A 259 -22.56 14.54 -29.49
CA SER A 259 -22.39 13.98 -30.84
C SER A 259 -22.52 12.46 -30.92
N THR A 260 -22.45 11.72 -29.82
CA THR A 260 -22.47 10.25 -29.82
C THR A 260 -23.84 9.65 -29.43
N GLY A 261 -24.75 10.45 -28.85
CA GLY A 261 -26.06 9.98 -28.39
C GLY A 261 -26.03 9.10 -27.12
N TYR A 262 -24.86 8.88 -26.52
CA TYR A 262 -24.72 8.06 -25.30
C TYR A 262 -24.65 8.92 -24.05
N ASN A 263 -25.34 8.50 -23.00
CA ASN A 263 -25.24 9.09 -21.67
C ASN A 263 -24.93 7.97 -20.66
N ILE A 264 -23.71 7.99 -20.10
CA ILE A 264 -23.24 7.00 -19.12
C ILE A 264 -24.12 6.93 -17.86
N SER A 265 -24.82 8.02 -17.50
CA SER A 265 -25.78 8.02 -16.40
C SER A 265 -27.04 7.18 -16.68
N ASN A 266 -27.31 6.84 -17.95
CA ASN A 266 -28.46 6.07 -18.39
C ASN A 266 -28.14 4.60 -18.69
N PHE A 267 -26.90 4.16 -18.46
CA PHE A 267 -26.51 2.78 -18.72
C PHE A 267 -27.34 1.77 -17.91
N PRO A 268 -27.57 0.56 -18.44
CA PRO A 268 -28.28 -0.50 -17.74
C PRO A 268 -27.54 -1.00 -16.50
N LYS A 269 -26.23 -0.75 -16.38
CA LYS A 269 -25.45 -1.03 -15.16
C LYS A 269 -24.79 0.25 -14.62
N HIS A 270 -24.60 0.28 -13.31
CA HIS A 270 -23.82 1.31 -12.65
C HIS A 270 -22.33 0.95 -12.66
N ILE A 271 -21.48 1.96 -12.83
CA ILE A 271 -20.06 1.87 -12.56
C ILE A 271 -19.79 2.64 -11.28
N VAL A 272 -19.18 1.99 -10.30
CA VAL A 272 -18.84 2.58 -9.01
C VAL A 272 -17.33 2.43 -8.80
N PHE A 273 -16.65 3.56 -8.69
CA PHE A 273 -15.23 3.60 -8.37
C PHE A 273 -15.07 3.62 -6.87
N THR A 274 -14.17 2.81 -6.32
CA THR A 274 -13.87 2.74 -4.90
C THR A 274 -12.37 2.79 -4.68
N HIS A 275 -11.92 3.68 -3.81
CA HIS A 275 -10.53 3.80 -3.42
C HIS A 275 -10.45 3.60 -1.91
N PHE A 276 -9.89 2.47 -1.49
CA PHE A 276 -9.94 2.03 -0.09
C PHE A 276 -8.67 2.38 0.67
N THR A 277 -8.81 2.90 1.88
CA THR A 277 -7.68 3.14 2.79
C THR A 277 -7.67 2.10 3.92
N GLY A 278 -6.51 1.87 4.53
CA GLY A 278 -6.34 0.84 5.53
C GLY A 278 -6.26 -0.57 4.93
N GLU A 279 -6.00 -0.69 3.63
CA GLU A 279 -5.87 -1.98 2.97
C GLU A 279 -4.60 -2.71 3.43
N VAL A 280 -3.49 -2.00 3.67
CA VAL A 280 -2.26 -2.63 4.20
C VAL A 280 -2.39 -3.06 5.67
N TRP A 281 -3.46 -2.63 6.34
CA TRP A 281 -3.78 -2.92 7.73
C TRP A 281 -4.96 -3.90 7.84
N GLY A 282 -4.91 -4.98 7.07
CA GLY A 282 -5.92 -6.04 7.10
C GLY A 282 -7.22 -5.70 6.37
N PHE A 283 -7.15 -4.99 5.24
CA PHE A 283 -8.33 -4.68 4.41
C PHE A 283 -9.40 -3.89 5.17
N ALA A 284 -8.99 -3.03 6.12
CA ALA A 284 -9.91 -2.39 7.05
C ALA A 284 -10.95 -1.51 6.32
N GLY A 285 -10.54 -0.81 5.26
CA GLY A 285 -11.42 0.06 4.48
C GLY A 285 -12.44 -0.73 3.67
N SER A 286 -11.99 -1.72 2.90
CA SER A 286 -12.85 -2.53 2.05
C SER A 286 -13.79 -3.43 2.86
N GLN A 287 -13.32 -4.04 3.95
CA GLN A 287 -14.17 -4.79 4.88
C GLN A 287 -15.24 -3.91 5.52
N ARG A 288 -14.88 -2.70 5.97
CA ARG A 288 -15.85 -1.76 6.52
C ARG A 288 -16.90 -1.38 5.49
N PHE A 289 -16.47 -1.03 4.28
CA PHE A 289 -17.37 -0.66 3.19
C PHE A 289 -18.34 -1.79 2.84
N VAL A 290 -17.85 -3.02 2.68
CA VAL A 290 -18.70 -4.21 2.39
C VAL A 290 -19.71 -4.44 3.51
N SER A 291 -19.28 -4.31 4.78
CA SER A 291 -20.18 -4.42 5.93
C SER A 291 -21.31 -3.38 5.87
N ASP A 292 -20.96 -2.12 5.60
CA ASP A 292 -21.91 -1.00 5.54
C ASP A 292 -22.94 -1.13 4.40
N ILE A 293 -22.57 -1.70 3.23
CA ILE A 293 -23.49 -1.88 2.09
C ILE A 293 -24.22 -3.24 2.09
N SER A 294 -23.83 -4.16 2.96
CA SER A 294 -24.45 -5.49 3.09
C SER A 294 -25.78 -5.46 3.85
N THR A 295 -25.90 -4.57 4.82
CA THR A 295 -27.08 -4.44 5.69
C THR A 295 -27.70 -3.05 5.56
N PRO A 296 -29.02 -2.91 5.76
CA PRO A 296 -29.62 -1.58 5.81
C PRO A 296 -29.04 -0.80 6.99
N PHE A 297 -28.39 0.33 6.72
CA PHE A 297 -27.91 1.25 7.74
C PHE A 297 -29.09 1.86 8.51
N VAL A 298 -29.00 1.89 9.84
CA VAL A 298 -30.01 2.48 10.70
C VAL A 298 -29.36 3.60 11.52
N CYS A 299 -29.74 4.83 11.21
CA CYS A 299 -29.37 5.99 12.04
C CYS A 299 -30.29 6.09 13.24
N ARG A 300 -29.72 6.01 14.45
CA ARG A 300 -30.44 6.10 15.72
C ARG A 300 -30.59 7.54 16.20
N ASP A 301 -29.67 8.43 15.82
CA ASP A 301 -29.67 9.83 16.24
C ASP A 301 -29.21 10.76 15.10
N THR A 302 -30.00 11.80 14.83
CA THR A 302 -29.74 12.85 13.82
C THR A 302 -29.61 14.24 14.46
N SER A 303 -29.35 14.28 15.77
CA SER A 303 -29.27 15.51 16.54
C SER A 303 -28.33 16.54 15.90
N PRO A 304 -28.72 17.82 15.85
CA PRO A 304 -27.92 18.86 15.23
C PRO A 304 -26.72 19.20 16.13
N GLY A 305 -25.53 18.77 15.73
CA GLY A 305 -24.26 19.20 16.33
C GLY A 305 -23.36 18.06 16.78
N PRO A 306 -22.06 18.35 17.01
CA PRO A 306 -21.11 17.34 17.43
C PRO A 306 -21.43 16.86 18.86
N THR A 307 -21.32 15.56 19.08
CA THR A 307 -21.41 14.92 20.40
C THR A 307 -20.06 14.34 20.80
N THR A 308 -19.90 13.92 22.05
CA THR A 308 -18.69 13.22 22.51
C THR A 308 -18.40 11.96 21.68
N ASN A 309 -19.44 11.26 21.21
CA ASN A 309 -19.32 10.03 20.42
C ASN A 309 -19.27 10.30 18.91
N CYS A 310 -19.62 11.51 18.47
CA CYS A 310 -19.53 11.95 17.09
C CYS A 310 -19.05 13.40 17.02
N PRO A 311 -17.73 13.65 17.01
CA PRO A 311 -17.18 15.00 17.02
C PRO A 311 -17.30 15.72 15.66
N LEU A 312 -17.86 15.07 14.65
CA LEU A 312 -17.98 15.60 13.29
C LEU A 312 -19.05 16.70 13.23
N GLN A 313 -18.65 17.89 12.82
CA GLN A 313 -19.58 18.98 12.53
C GLN A 313 -20.35 18.68 11.24
N GLY A 314 -21.68 18.69 11.30
CA GLY A 314 -22.53 18.44 10.14
C GLY A 314 -22.68 16.96 9.76
N ALA A 315 -22.41 16.04 10.69
CA ALA A 315 -22.67 14.62 10.48
C ALA A 315 -24.15 14.36 10.12
N VAL A 316 -24.39 13.60 9.06
CA VAL A 316 -25.75 13.18 8.66
C VAL A 316 -26.34 12.22 9.69
N CYS A 317 -25.50 11.41 10.34
CA CYS A 317 -25.88 10.56 11.46
C CYS A 317 -24.92 10.71 12.63
N VAL A 318 -25.44 10.86 13.84
CA VAL A 318 -24.66 10.99 15.08
C VAL A 318 -24.44 9.64 15.76
N ASP A 319 -25.39 8.71 15.61
CA ASP A 319 -25.28 7.36 16.14
C ASP A 319 -25.79 6.30 15.14
N PRO A 320 -24.92 5.48 14.54
CA PRO A 320 -23.46 5.58 14.59
C PRO A 320 -22.96 6.85 13.87
N CYS A 321 -21.82 7.40 14.33
CA CYS A 321 -21.26 8.62 13.77
C CYS A 321 -20.86 8.45 12.30
N MET A 322 -21.56 9.15 11.40
CA MET A 322 -21.31 9.12 9.96
C MET A 322 -21.39 10.53 9.37
N PRO A 323 -20.33 11.00 8.67
CA PRO A 323 -20.35 12.29 8.00
C PRO A 323 -21.39 12.32 6.86
N ASP A 324 -21.63 11.18 6.22
CA ASP A 324 -22.54 11.02 5.10
C ASP A 324 -23.16 9.61 5.09
N THR A 325 -24.33 9.46 4.46
CA THR A 325 -25.07 8.20 4.30
C THR A 325 -25.30 7.80 2.85
N GLU A 326 -24.68 8.46 1.86
CA GLU A 326 -24.91 8.14 0.44
C GLU A 326 -24.51 6.70 0.08
N PHE A 327 -23.59 6.07 0.82
CA PHE A 327 -23.22 4.66 0.65
C PHE A 327 -24.42 3.72 0.78
N THR A 328 -25.48 4.13 1.51
CA THR A 328 -26.71 3.35 1.68
C THR A 328 -27.50 3.17 0.38
N ARG A 329 -27.18 3.95 -0.66
CA ARG A 329 -27.70 3.79 -2.01
C ARG A 329 -27.12 2.57 -2.72
N LEU A 330 -26.01 2.02 -2.23
CA LEU A 330 -25.40 0.82 -2.78
C LEU A 330 -25.97 -0.42 -2.09
N ASN A 331 -26.09 -1.49 -2.87
CA ASN A 331 -26.56 -2.78 -2.40
C ASN A 331 -25.55 -3.84 -2.78
N LEU A 332 -24.97 -4.52 -1.79
CA LEU A 332 -23.99 -5.59 -2.02
C LEU A 332 -24.52 -6.64 -3.00
N ASN A 333 -25.82 -6.97 -2.95
CA ASN A 333 -26.43 -7.98 -3.81
C ASN A 333 -26.57 -7.53 -5.28
N ALA A 334 -26.56 -6.23 -5.54
CA ALA A 334 -26.60 -5.68 -6.89
C ALA A 334 -25.24 -5.69 -7.58
N ILE A 335 -24.13 -5.94 -6.86
CA ILE A 335 -22.79 -6.00 -7.47
C ILE A 335 -22.71 -7.19 -8.43
N GLU A 336 -22.38 -6.95 -9.70
CA GLU A 336 -22.25 -8.00 -10.70
C GLU A 336 -20.81 -8.48 -10.83
N SER A 337 -19.87 -7.54 -10.78
CA SER A 337 -18.45 -7.83 -10.95
C SER A 337 -17.56 -6.80 -10.27
N ILE A 338 -16.32 -7.20 -10.02
CA ILE A 338 -15.27 -6.40 -9.41
C ILE A 338 -14.05 -6.40 -10.31
N VAL A 339 -13.53 -5.20 -10.57
CA VAL A 339 -12.28 -4.95 -11.28
C VAL A 339 -11.40 -4.17 -10.34
N GLU A 340 -10.24 -4.69 -9.95
CA GLU A 340 -9.32 -4.00 -9.05
C GLU A 340 -7.95 -3.82 -9.71
N PHE A 341 -7.35 -2.64 -9.52
CA PHE A 341 -5.97 -2.37 -9.89
C PHE A 341 -5.09 -2.39 -8.64
N ASP A 342 -4.12 -3.32 -8.61
CA ASP A 342 -3.06 -3.36 -7.61
C ASP A 342 -1.80 -2.67 -8.19
N SER A 343 -0.66 -3.36 -8.29
CA SER A 343 0.54 -2.82 -8.96
C SER A 343 0.42 -3.01 -10.48
N VAL A 344 0.23 -1.95 -11.26
CA VAL A 344 -0.04 -2.06 -12.72
C VAL A 344 0.82 -1.15 -13.60
N GLY A 345 1.76 -0.42 -13.01
CA GLY A 345 2.59 0.55 -13.74
C GLY A 345 3.86 -0.04 -14.34
N GLY A 346 4.23 -1.28 -13.98
CA GLY A 346 5.42 -1.93 -14.54
C GLY A 346 6.75 -1.29 -14.14
N LEU A 347 6.78 -0.54 -13.03
CA LEU A 347 7.93 0.26 -12.56
C LEU A 347 9.22 -0.54 -12.36
N TYR A 348 9.09 -1.84 -12.18
CA TYR A 348 10.17 -2.78 -11.89
C TYR A 348 10.20 -3.96 -12.89
N LEU A 349 9.51 -3.83 -14.03
CA LEU A 349 9.63 -4.80 -15.10
C LEU A 349 11.02 -4.69 -15.76
N PRO A 350 11.69 -5.82 -16.08
CA PRO A 350 13.02 -5.80 -16.70
C PRO A 350 13.08 -5.06 -18.05
N ASP A 351 11.97 -5.09 -18.81
CA ASP A 351 11.83 -4.37 -20.08
C ASP A 351 10.38 -3.85 -20.23
N PRO A 352 10.11 -2.61 -19.80
CA PRO A 352 8.79 -2.00 -19.92
C PRO A 352 8.48 -1.51 -21.35
N THR A 353 9.44 -1.59 -22.29
CA THR A 353 9.29 -1.05 -23.65
C THR A 353 8.80 -2.08 -24.66
N THR A 354 9.05 -3.37 -24.40
CA THR A 354 8.74 -4.46 -25.34
C THR A 354 7.45 -5.18 -24.95
N ALA A 355 6.31 -4.53 -25.18
CA ALA A 355 4.97 -5.06 -24.93
C ALA A 355 4.75 -5.64 -23.52
N PRO A 356 4.84 -4.82 -22.46
CA PRO A 356 4.68 -5.28 -21.08
C PRO A 356 3.38 -6.02 -20.86
N THR A 357 3.45 -7.07 -20.03
CA THR A 357 2.31 -7.92 -19.71
C THR A 357 1.71 -7.53 -18.37
N ILE A 358 0.40 -7.27 -18.36
CA ILE A 358 -0.40 -7.12 -17.16
C ILE A 358 -1.23 -8.40 -17.00
N TYR A 359 -1.17 -8.97 -15.81
CA TYR A 359 -1.83 -10.19 -15.44
C TYR A 359 -3.16 -9.92 -14.76
N MET A 360 -4.16 -10.71 -15.13
CA MET A 360 -5.46 -10.75 -14.47
C MET A 360 -5.51 -11.96 -13.53
N HIS A 361 -5.62 -11.69 -12.23
CA HIS A 361 -5.79 -12.70 -11.20
C HIS A 361 -7.27 -12.89 -10.88
N ALA A 362 -7.68 -14.14 -10.68
CA ALA A 362 -9.06 -14.49 -10.35
C ALA A 362 -9.11 -15.69 -9.40
N ASP A 363 -10.04 -15.69 -8.45
CA ASP A 363 -10.19 -16.77 -7.47
C ASP A 363 -10.68 -18.07 -8.12
N ASN A 364 -11.82 -17.99 -8.82
CA ASN A 364 -12.45 -19.12 -9.48
C ASN A 364 -12.61 -18.89 -11.00
N PRO A 365 -11.57 -19.14 -11.81
CA PRO A 365 -11.63 -18.93 -13.26
C PRO A 365 -12.54 -19.92 -14.00
N ALA A 366 -13.00 -20.99 -13.34
CA ALA A 366 -13.95 -21.93 -13.92
C ALA A 366 -15.40 -21.44 -13.82
N ASP A 367 -15.67 -20.43 -12.98
CA ASP A 367 -16.97 -19.77 -12.94
C ASP A 367 -17.24 -19.03 -14.26
N ALA A 368 -18.44 -19.19 -14.82
CA ALA A 368 -18.79 -18.64 -16.13
C ALA A 368 -18.77 -17.11 -16.16
N GLY A 369 -19.18 -16.45 -15.07
CA GLY A 369 -19.12 -14.99 -14.95
C GLY A 369 -17.69 -14.48 -14.91
N THR A 370 -16.83 -15.16 -14.14
CA THR A 370 -15.40 -14.86 -14.05
C THR A 370 -14.68 -15.09 -15.38
N ALA A 371 -14.97 -16.20 -16.07
CA ALA A 371 -14.44 -16.49 -17.40
C ALA A 371 -14.85 -15.42 -18.43
N ALA A 372 -16.11 -14.98 -18.40
CA ALA A 372 -16.58 -13.90 -19.24
C ALA A 372 -15.89 -12.57 -18.94
N LEU A 373 -15.60 -12.28 -17.66
CA LEU A 373 -14.87 -11.09 -17.23
C LEU A 373 -13.42 -11.12 -17.73
N LEU A 374 -12.73 -12.24 -17.57
CA LEU A 374 -11.37 -12.44 -18.08
C LEU A 374 -11.30 -12.29 -19.61
N ALA A 375 -12.25 -12.87 -20.33
CA ALA A 375 -12.33 -12.73 -21.78
C ALA A 375 -12.64 -11.29 -22.22
N ARG A 376 -13.39 -10.52 -21.40
CA ARG A 376 -13.75 -9.13 -21.69
C ARG A 376 -12.56 -8.19 -21.61
N PHE A 377 -11.67 -8.41 -20.65
CA PHE A 377 -10.52 -7.54 -20.40
C PHE A 377 -9.21 -8.05 -21.02
N GLY A 378 -9.15 -9.33 -21.38
CA GLY A 378 -7.98 -9.92 -22.02
C GLY A 378 -7.78 -9.45 -23.47
N GLY A 379 -6.52 -9.36 -23.88
CA GLY A 379 -6.14 -8.95 -25.23
C GLY A 379 -4.93 -8.01 -25.24
N THR A 380 -4.62 -7.46 -26.40
CA THR A 380 -3.54 -6.47 -26.55
C THR A 380 -4.17 -5.09 -26.71
N ALA A 381 -3.86 -4.19 -25.77
CA ALA A 381 -4.24 -2.79 -25.86
C ALA A 381 -3.48 -2.12 -27.03
N PRO A 382 -4.14 -1.24 -27.81
CA PRO A 382 -3.46 -0.44 -28.82
C PRO A 382 -2.30 0.35 -28.20
N PRO A 383 -1.18 0.53 -28.92
CA PRO A 383 -0.03 1.24 -28.38
C PRO A 383 -0.36 2.73 -28.19
N LEU A 384 -0.26 3.20 -26.94
CA LEU A 384 -0.35 4.62 -26.62
C LEU A 384 1.03 5.17 -26.25
N MET A 385 1.17 6.48 -26.38
CA MET A 385 2.37 7.22 -26.00
C MET A 385 2.01 8.30 -24.98
N PHE A 386 2.97 8.66 -24.14
CA PHE A 386 2.88 9.77 -23.22
C PHE A 386 4.16 10.60 -23.33
N ASN A 387 4.03 11.91 -23.57
CA ASN A 387 5.15 12.82 -23.75
C ASN A 387 6.23 12.27 -24.70
N SER A 388 7.40 11.93 -24.17
CA SER A 388 8.57 11.47 -24.92
C SER A 388 8.68 9.94 -25.01
N SER A 389 7.71 9.18 -24.45
CA SER A 389 7.69 7.74 -24.60
C SER A 389 7.52 7.34 -26.07
N GLY A 390 8.13 6.23 -26.48
CA GLY A 390 7.65 5.51 -27.66
C GLY A 390 6.22 4.98 -27.46
N PRO A 391 5.52 4.54 -28.51
CA PRO A 391 4.24 3.85 -28.38
C PRO A 391 4.42 2.52 -27.62
N VAL A 392 3.64 2.31 -26.56
CA VAL A 392 3.71 1.11 -25.71
C VAL A 392 2.40 0.33 -25.80
N ALA A 393 2.43 -0.85 -26.42
CA ALA A 393 1.33 -1.80 -26.40
C ALA A 393 1.35 -2.59 -25.08
N VAL A 394 0.20 -2.79 -24.44
CA VAL A 394 0.10 -3.60 -23.21
C VAL A 394 -0.63 -4.89 -23.53
N THR A 395 -0.06 -6.03 -23.12
CA THR A 395 -0.75 -7.32 -23.21
C THR A 395 -1.43 -7.62 -21.89
N VAL A 396 -2.74 -7.80 -21.90
CA VAL A 396 -3.53 -8.19 -20.74
C VAL A 396 -3.89 -9.67 -20.87
N THR A 397 -3.49 -10.48 -19.90
CA THR A 397 -3.69 -11.94 -19.96
C THR A 397 -3.97 -12.53 -18.58
N PRO A 398 -4.71 -13.63 -18.45
CA PRO A 398 -4.86 -14.31 -17.16
C PRO A 398 -3.51 -14.72 -16.55
N ALA A 399 -3.37 -14.61 -15.23
CA ALA A 399 -2.17 -15.01 -14.47
C ALA A 399 -1.91 -16.54 -14.50
N PHE A 400 -2.89 -17.31 -14.97
CA PHE A 400 -2.87 -18.76 -15.03
C PHE A 400 -3.10 -19.25 -16.46
N ASN A 401 -2.61 -20.45 -16.77
CA ASN A 401 -2.90 -21.14 -18.01
C ASN A 401 -3.38 -22.55 -17.70
N LEU A 402 -4.69 -22.69 -17.48
CA LEU A 402 -5.31 -23.97 -17.14
C LEU A 402 -5.18 -25.00 -18.27
N ALA A 403 -5.18 -24.55 -19.53
CA ALA A 403 -5.05 -25.41 -20.70
C ALA A 403 -3.63 -26.00 -20.86
N ALA A 404 -2.60 -25.31 -20.36
CA ALA A 404 -1.21 -25.79 -20.37
C ALA A 404 -0.80 -26.51 -19.06
N GLY A 405 -1.75 -26.90 -18.22
CA GLY A 405 -1.46 -27.54 -16.92
C GLY A 405 -0.86 -26.58 -15.88
N GLY A 406 -1.00 -25.27 -16.07
CA GLY A 406 -0.55 -24.27 -15.11
C GLY A 406 -1.41 -24.20 -13.86
N VAL A 407 -0.80 -23.81 -12.74
CA VAL A 407 -1.47 -23.65 -11.44
C VAL A 407 -2.14 -22.27 -11.37
N ASN A 408 -3.39 -22.22 -10.87
CA ASN A 408 -4.01 -20.97 -10.45
C ASN A 408 -3.65 -20.68 -8.99
N VAL A 409 -2.78 -19.68 -8.77
CA VAL A 409 -2.40 -19.19 -7.44
C VAL A 409 -3.47 -18.31 -6.78
N ARG A 410 -4.60 -18.11 -7.48
CA ARG A 410 -5.80 -17.37 -7.06
C ARG A 410 -5.52 -15.87 -6.87
N LEU A 411 -6.29 -15.19 -6.03
CA LEU A 411 -6.18 -13.74 -5.87
C LEU A 411 -4.96 -13.35 -5.02
N PRO A 412 -4.19 -12.32 -5.41
CA PRO A 412 -3.27 -11.65 -4.50
C PRO A 412 -4.04 -10.90 -3.41
N PRO A 413 -3.39 -10.59 -2.26
CA PRO A 413 -3.96 -9.73 -1.22
C PRO A 413 -4.53 -8.45 -1.83
N SER A 414 -5.85 -8.31 -1.81
CA SER A 414 -6.59 -7.26 -2.53
C SER A 414 -7.94 -7.00 -1.88
N SER A 415 -8.49 -5.81 -2.12
CA SER A 415 -9.77 -5.35 -1.59
C SER A 415 -10.92 -6.28 -2.02
N ALA A 416 -10.82 -6.88 -3.21
CA ALA A 416 -11.76 -7.86 -3.74
C ALA A 416 -12.02 -9.02 -2.78
N MET A 417 -11.02 -9.42 -1.98
CA MET A 417 -11.19 -10.49 -0.98
C MET A 417 -12.28 -10.16 0.05
N ALA A 418 -12.43 -8.89 0.45
CA ALA A 418 -13.47 -8.47 1.40
C ALA A 418 -14.89 -8.70 0.84
N PHE A 419 -15.08 -8.45 -0.46
CA PHE A 419 -16.35 -8.71 -1.13
C PHE A 419 -16.61 -10.22 -1.26
N LEU A 420 -15.59 -10.97 -1.71
CA LEU A 420 -15.69 -12.41 -1.94
C LEU A 420 -15.91 -13.21 -0.65
N ALA A 421 -15.43 -12.70 0.48
CA ALA A 421 -15.68 -13.28 1.80
C ALA A 421 -17.18 -13.24 2.18
N THR A 422 -17.94 -12.31 1.62
CA THR A 422 -19.38 -12.18 1.89
C THR A 422 -20.24 -12.82 0.80
N ARG A 423 -19.84 -12.74 -0.47
CA ARG A 423 -20.59 -13.31 -1.60
C ARG A 423 -19.67 -13.70 -2.75
N SER A 424 -19.98 -14.81 -3.42
CA SER A 424 -19.33 -15.17 -4.67
C SER A 424 -19.71 -14.17 -5.78
N ILE A 425 -18.74 -13.38 -6.21
CA ILE A 425 -18.87 -12.35 -7.24
C ILE A 425 -17.70 -12.53 -8.21
N PRO A 426 -17.93 -12.53 -9.53
CA PRO A 426 -16.85 -12.46 -10.52
C PRO A 426 -15.92 -11.28 -10.23
N ALA A 427 -14.64 -11.58 -9.98
CA ALA A 427 -13.64 -10.58 -9.65
C ALA A 427 -12.33 -10.81 -10.40
N VAL A 428 -11.74 -9.72 -10.88
CA VAL A 428 -10.42 -9.71 -11.52
C VAL A 428 -9.57 -8.63 -10.86
N VAL A 429 -8.35 -9.01 -10.47
CA VAL A 429 -7.32 -8.09 -9.97
C VAL A 429 -6.22 -7.98 -11.02
N PHE A 430 -5.96 -6.77 -11.49
CA PHE A 430 -4.89 -6.46 -12.43
C PHE A 430 -3.58 -6.23 -11.68
N ALA A 431 -2.52 -6.87 -12.16
CA ALA A 431 -1.19 -6.76 -11.60
C ALA A 431 -0.10 -6.89 -12.68
N ASP A 432 1.04 -6.23 -12.50
CA ASP A 432 2.25 -6.34 -13.33
C ASP A 432 3.11 -7.56 -12.95
N TYR A 433 2.57 -8.46 -12.14
CA TYR A 433 3.18 -9.70 -11.72
C TYR A 433 2.26 -10.89 -11.90
N ARG A 434 2.85 -12.03 -12.21
CA ARG A 434 2.12 -13.30 -12.39
C ARG A 434 2.07 -14.14 -11.12
N ASP A 435 3.19 -14.26 -10.42
CA ASP A 435 3.36 -15.21 -9.30
C ASP A 435 3.88 -14.50 -8.05
N GLN A 436 4.94 -13.71 -8.19
CA GLN A 436 5.57 -12.95 -7.12
C GLN A 436 5.65 -11.49 -7.54
N TYR A 437 5.53 -10.57 -6.58
CA TYR A 437 5.59 -9.13 -6.86
C TYR A 437 6.80 -8.77 -7.72
N SER A 438 6.56 -8.03 -8.78
CA SER A 438 7.61 -7.42 -9.61
C SER A 438 8.38 -6.36 -8.82
N ASN A 439 7.76 -5.76 -7.81
CA ASN A 439 8.33 -4.73 -6.94
C ASN A 439 9.28 -5.33 -5.88
N PRO A 440 10.61 -5.10 -5.97
CA PRO A 440 11.58 -5.60 -4.99
C PRO A 440 11.61 -4.78 -3.68
N TYR A 441 10.83 -3.70 -3.61
CA TYR A 441 10.79 -2.74 -2.52
C TYR A 441 9.42 -2.66 -1.84
N PHE A 442 8.56 -3.67 -2.02
CA PHE A 442 7.20 -3.66 -1.47
C PHE A 442 7.19 -3.34 0.03
N GLY A 443 6.38 -2.36 0.42
CA GLY A 443 6.26 -1.95 1.81
C GLY A 443 7.52 -1.30 2.38
N SER A 444 8.25 -0.50 1.59
CA SER A 444 9.47 0.18 2.03
C SER A 444 9.62 1.59 1.46
N GLU A 445 10.56 2.35 2.02
CA GLU A 445 10.96 3.68 1.59
C GLU A 445 11.66 3.71 0.23
N PHE A 446 12.04 2.55 -0.32
CA PHE A 446 12.64 2.44 -1.66
C PHE A 446 11.58 2.25 -2.77
N ASP A 447 10.31 2.03 -2.41
CA ASP A 447 9.17 2.13 -3.34
C ASP A 447 8.78 3.62 -3.51
N ASP A 448 9.74 4.44 -3.92
CA ASP A 448 9.69 5.90 -3.91
C ASP A 448 9.46 6.54 -5.28
N GLY A 449 9.32 5.72 -6.32
CA GLY A 449 9.08 6.18 -7.68
C GLY A 449 10.34 6.70 -8.39
N SER A 450 11.53 6.47 -7.84
CA SER A 450 12.80 6.83 -8.51
C SER A 450 13.01 6.18 -9.89
N THR A 451 12.33 5.07 -10.18
CA THR A 451 12.35 4.39 -11.49
C THR A 451 11.28 4.91 -12.46
N TYR A 452 10.36 5.76 -12.01
CA TYR A 452 9.25 6.27 -12.79
C TYR A 452 9.73 7.11 -13.99
N ASN A 453 9.05 6.97 -15.12
CA ASN A 453 9.30 7.73 -16.35
C ASN A 453 8.08 7.69 -17.29
N ASP A 454 8.15 8.40 -18.42
CA ASP A 454 7.06 8.51 -19.40
C ASP A 454 6.55 7.16 -19.93
N THR A 455 7.41 6.14 -20.05
CA THR A 455 7.02 4.78 -20.49
C THR A 455 6.05 4.14 -19.52
N HIS A 456 6.27 4.27 -18.21
CA HIS A 456 5.36 3.73 -17.19
C HIS A 456 3.98 4.41 -17.23
N VAL A 457 3.95 5.70 -17.56
CA VAL A 457 2.69 6.41 -17.78
C VAL A 457 1.98 5.87 -19.02
N ALA A 458 2.71 5.66 -20.12
CA ALA A 458 2.16 5.09 -21.34
C ALA A 458 1.56 3.70 -21.08
N ILE A 459 2.19 2.85 -20.24
CA ILE A 459 1.63 1.56 -19.80
C ILE A 459 0.29 1.76 -19.10
N MET A 460 0.23 2.60 -18.08
CA MET A 460 -1.01 2.86 -17.32
C MET A 460 -2.10 3.47 -18.20
N CYS A 461 -1.76 4.36 -19.13
CA CYS A 461 -2.69 4.91 -20.11
C CYS A 461 -3.23 3.84 -21.06
N SER A 462 -2.36 2.97 -21.61
CA SER A 462 -2.76 1.86 -22.49
C SER A 462 -3.70 0.89 -21.77
N LEU A 463 -3.39 0.55 -20.52
CA LEU A 463 -4.25 -0.29 -19.67
C LEU A 463 -5.59 0.40 -19.36
N ALA A 464 -5.55 1.68 -18.96
CA ALA A 464 -6.75 2.45 -18.66
C ALA A 464 -7.69 2.55 -19.87
N ASN A 465 -7.14 2.75 -21.07
CA ASN A 465 -7.93 2.81 -22.31
C ASN A 465 -8.68 1.49 -22.59
N VAL A 466 -7.98 0.35 -22.57
CA VAL A 466 -8.64 -0.95 -22.81
C VAL A 466 -9.66 -1.28 -21.71
N THR A 467 -9.35 -0.96 -20.45
CA THR A 467 -10.29 -1.17 -19.34
C THR A 467 -11.50 -0.26 -19.44
N ALA A 468 -11.34 1.02 -19.82
CA ALA A 468 -12.45 1.94 -20.03
C ALA A 468 -13.38 1.46 -21.16
N GLN A 469 -12.83 1.00 -22.29
CA GLN A 469 -13.60 0.43 -23.39
C GLN A 469 -14.37 -0.83 -22.96
N ALA A 470 -13.71 -1.73 -22.23
CA ALA A 470 -14.31 -2.95 -21.72
C ALA A 470 -15.41 -2.68 -20.68
N LEU A 471 -15.23 -1.71 -19.79
CA LEU A 471 -16.24 -1.26 -18.84
C LEU A 471 -17.41 -0.59 -19.55
N TRP A 472 -17.16 0.24 -20.56
CA TRP A 472 -18.21 0.86 -21.35
C TRP A 472 -19.09 -0.18 -22.03
N VAL A 473 -18.49 -1.19 -22.67
CA VAL A 473 -19.22 -2.30 -23.31
C VAL A 473 -20.03 -3.08 -22.28
N SER A 474 -19.41 -3.40 -21.14
CA SER A 474 -20.04 -4.17 -20.07
C SER A 474 -21.21 -3.44 -19.42
N ALA A 475 -21.10 -2.11 -19.26
CA ALA A 475 -22.09 -1.30 -18.56
C ALA A 475 -23.21 -0.79 -19.48
N SER A 476 -22.91 -0.46 -20.74
CA SER A 476 -23.90 0.07 -21.70
C SER A 476 -24.81 -1.00 -22.29
N GLY A 477 -24.38 -2.27 -22.32
CA GLY A 477 -25.07 -3.35 -23.02
C GLY A 477 -24.88 -3.35 -24.55
N ASN A 478 -24.09 -2.42 -25.08
CA ASN A 478 -23.76 -2.35 -26.50
C ASN A 478 -22.62 -3.31 -26.86
N ALA A 479 -22.53 -3.70 -28.14
CA ALA A 479 -21.52 -4.63 -28.61
C ALA A 479 -20.10 -4.02 -28.70
N THR A 480 -19.98 -2.71 -28.93
CA THR A 480 -18.71 -2.03 -29.21
C THR A 480 -18.63 -0.65 -28.55
N ALA A 481 -17.51 -0.33 -27.92
CA ALA A 481 -17.20 1.01 -27.41
C ALA A 481 -17.02 2.04 -28.55
N PRO A 482 -17.37 3.32 -28.35
CA PRO A 482 -17.08 4.36 -29.33
C PRO A 482 -15.56 4.54 -29.51
N PRO A 483 -15.09 5.06 -30.66
CA PRO A 483 -13.67 5.19 -30.98
C PRO A 483 -12.87 6.11 -30.03
N SER A 484 -13.57 6.88 -29.19
CA SER A 484 -13.01 7.93 -28.32
C SER A 484 -13.39 7.76 -26.85
N VAL A 485 -13.59 6.51 -26.39
CA VAL A 485 -13.60 6.23 -24.94
C VAL A 485 -12.21 6.44 -24.37
#